data_AF-A0A8X6PGD5-F1
#
_entry.id   AF-A0A8X6PGD5-F1
#
_cell.length_a   1.000
_cell.length_b   1.000
_cell.length_c   1.000
_cell.angle_alpha   90.00
_cell.angle_beta   90.00
_cell.angle_gamma   90.00
#
_symmetry.space_group_name_H-M   'P 1'
#
loop_
_entity.id
_entity.type
_entity.pdbx_description
1 polymer ?
#
loop_
_entity_poly.entity_id
_entity_poly.type
_entity_poly.pdbx_seq_one_letter_code
_entity_poly.pdbx_strand_id
1 'polypeptide(L)'
;MEMVGNPFKKTKRALSNKCIYFPAVIRRLKDLTEILNIWKYLITYCIIESIIKDTSSFICSGKLSYYRTKNARDTNGAEIEAILDLHYLAGVYHRNRVNLEEL
;
A
#
# COMPACT_ATOMS: atom_id res chain seq x y z
N MET A 1 -24.10 17.90 67.86
CA MET A 1 -24.84 16.76 67.26
C MET A 1 -25.11 17.17 65.83
N GLU A 2 -24.12 17.00 64.97
CA GLU A 2 -24.08 17.60 63.63
C GLU A 2 -24.63 16.68 62.55
N MET A 3 -25.22 17.34 61.57
CA MET A 3 -26.07 16.87 60.48
C MET A 3 -25.39 15.83 59.57
N VAL A 4 -26.16 14.79 59.25
CA VAL A 4 -25.91 13.81 58.19
C VAL A 4 -25.76 14.52 56.84
N GLY A 5 -24.58 14.40 56.22
CA GLY A 5 -24.23 15.02 54.94
C GLY A 5 -23.95 14.02 53.81
N ASN A 6 -25.03 13.44 53.27
CA ASN A 6 -25.29 12.96 51.90
C ASN A 6 -24.29 11.99 51.17
N PRO A 7 -24.67 10.72 50.89
CA PRO A 7 -23.81 9.71 50.24
C PRO A 7 -23.75 9.77 48.70
N PHE A 8 -24.18 10.84 48.05
CA PHE A 8 -24.25 10.89 46.58
C PHE A 8 -23.36 11.99 45.96
N LYS A 9 -22.05 11.83 46.05
CA LYS A 9 -21.16 12.46 45.06
C LYS A 9 -21.28 11.69 43.75
N LYS A 10 -22.29 12.03 42.94
CA LYS A 10 -22.35 11.63 41.53
C LYS A 10 -21.19 12.31 40.81
N THR A 11 -20.06 11.62 40.68
CA THR A 11 -19.00 12.02 39.75
C THR A 11 -19.62 12.00 38.37
N LYS A 12 -20.00 13.17 37.83
CA LYS A 12 -20.44 13.28 36.45
C LYS A 12 -19.26 12.84 35.60
N ARG A 13 -19.25 11.59 35.11
CA ARG A 13 -18.38 11.23 33.98
C ARG A 13 -18.81 12.18 32.87
N ALA A 14 -17.89 13.04 32.44
CA ALA A 14 -18.11 13.83 31.24
C ALA A 14 -18.60 12.87 30.15
N LEU A 15 -19.69 13.24 29.48
CA LEU A 15 -20.08 12.59 28.24
C LEU A 15 -18.91 12.81 27.29
N SER A 16 -17.99 11.85 27.22
CA SER A 16 -16.95 11.87 26.22
C SER A 16 -17.69 11.73 24.90
N ASN A 17 -17.75 12.81 24.12
CA ASN A 17 -18.17 12.73 22.73
C ASN A 17 -17.23 11.73 22.06
N LYS A 18 -17.68 10.48 21.91
CA LYS A 18 -17.00 9.44 21.14
C LYS A 18 -17.19 9.75 19.65
N CYS A 19 -16.78 10.94 19.24
CA CYS A 19 -16.51 11.27 17.86
C CYS A 19 -15.00 11.06 17.63
N ILE A 20 -14.50 9.86 17.97
CA ILE A 20 -13.07 9.49 17.84
C ILE A 20 -12.82 8.68 16.56
N TYR A 21 -13.89 8.19 15.90
CA TYR A 21 -13.80 7.46 14.64
C TYR A 21 -13.92 8.43 13.45
N PHE A 22 -12.97 9.35 13.31
CA PHE A 22 -12.72 9.94 12.00
C PHE A 22 -11.97 8.91 11.14
N PRO A 23 -12.14 8.91 9.79
CA PRO A 23 -11.26 8.17 8.91
C PRO A 23 -9.86 8.81 8.98
N ALA A 24 -9.10 8.38 9.98
CA ALA A 24 -7.75 8.83 10.24
C ALA A 24 -6.77 7.70 9.97
N VAL A 25 -5.55 8.08 9.58
CA VAL A 25 -4.44 7.16 9.38
C VAL A 25 -4.25 6.33 10.65
N ILE A 26 -4.20 5.01 10.50
CA ILE A 26 -4.01 4.07 11.61
C ILE A 26 -2.71 4.44 12.34
N ARG A 27 -2.66 4.34 13.67
CA ARG A 27 -1.50 4.75 14.48
C ARG A 27 -0.16 4.23 13.96
N ARG A 28 -0.11 2.99 13.44
CA ARG A 28 1.09 2.38 12.84
C ARG A 28 1.57 3.09 11.57
N LEU A 29 0.68 3.74 10.86
CA LEU A 29 0.93 4.48 9.62
C LEU A 29 1.20 5.96 9.86
N LYS A 30 1.14 6.42 11.12
CA LYS A 30 1.29 7.85 11.45
C LYS A 30 2.73 8.36 11.26
N ASP A 31 3.70 7.46 11.40
CA ASP A 31 5.13 7.78 11.29
C ASP A 31 5.62 7.72 9.82
N LEU A 32 4.78 7.22 8.91
CA LEU A 32 5.04 7.18 7.47
C LEU A 32 4.79 8.57 6.87
N THR A 33 5.86 9.35 6.74
CA THR A 33 5.83 10.72 6.19
C THR A 33 6.30 10.79 4.74
N GLU A 34 7.20 9.88 4.35
CA GLU A 34 7.75 9.83 2.99
C GLU A 34 6.76 9.20 2.02
N ILE A 35 6.50 9.89 0.91
CA ILE A 35 5.53 9.49 -0.12
C ILE A 35 5.87 8.11 -0.70
N LEU A 36 7.15 7.84 -0.94
CA LEU A 36 7.61 6.55 -1.45
C LEU A 36 7.30 5.40 -0.48
N ASN A 37 7.46 5.63 0.83
CA ASN A 37 7.19 4.60 1.82
C ASN A 37 5.69 4.36 1.98
N ILE A 38 4.86 5.40 1.82
CA ILE A 38 3.39 5.25 1.77
C ILE A 38 2.99 4.44 0.53
N TRP A 39 3.58 4.73 -0.64
CA TRP A 39 3.35 3.98 -1.87
C TRP A 39 3.71 2.50 -1.70
N LYS A 40 4.91 2.21 -1.19
CA LYS A 40 5.36 0.84 -0.91
C LYS A 40 4.47 0.13 0.10
N TYR A 41 3.90 0.84 1.08
CA TYR A 41 2.97 0.23 2.04
C TYR A 41 1.68 -0.30 1.37
N LEU A 42 1.21 0.36 0.30
CA LEU A 42 0.03 -0.10 -0.44
C LEU A 42 0.32 -1.38 -1.23
N ILE A 43 1.58 -1.61 -1.60
CA ILE A 43 2.02 -2.79 -2.36
C ILE A 43 2.50 -3.85 -1.37
N THR A 44 1.60 -4.76 -1.02
CA THR A 44 1.95 -5.88 -0.13
C THR A 44 2.67 -6.98 -0.89
N TYR A 45 3.50 -7.76 -0.17
CA TYR A 45 4.20 -8.92 -0.70
C TYR A 45 3.25 -9.93 -1.39
N CYS A 46 2.05 -10.14 -0.84
CA CYS A 46 1.04 -11.02 -1.43
C CYS A 46 0.59 -10.57 -2.83
N ILE A 47 0.51 -9.26 -3.07
CA ILE A 47 0.16 -8.71 -4.39
C ILE A 47 1.30 -9.01 -5.36
N ILE A 48 2.55 -8.77 -4.95
CA ILE A 48 3.74 -9.03 -5.76
C ILE A 48 3.82 -10.52 -6.13
N GLU A 49 3.64 -11.42 -5.16
CA GLU A 49 3.64 -12.87 -5.43
C GLU A 49 2.55 -13.29 -6.40
N SER A 50 1.34 -12.75 -6.27
CA SER A 50 0.25 -13.05 -7.21
C SER A 50 0.60 -12.61 -8.62
N ILE A 51 1.18 -11.41 -8.77
CA ILE A 51 1.61 -10.90 -10.08
C ILE A 51 2.71 -11.78 -10.67
N ILE A 52 3.73 -12.16 -9.88
CA ILE A 52 4.82 -13.05 -10.33
C ILE A 52 4.26 -14.38 -10.82
N LYS A 53 3.32 -14.98 -10.07
CA LYS A 53 2.73 -16.27 -10.40
C LYS A 53 2.00 -16.22 -11.73
N ASP A 54 1.13 -15.23 -11.91
CA ASP A 54 0.31 -15.11 -13.12
C ASP A 54 1.16 -14.73 -14.34
N THR A 55 2.11 -13.80 -14.18
CA THR A 55 3.03 -13.40 -15.25
C THR A 55 3.97 -14.53 -15.66
N SER A 56 4.52 -15.29 -14.71
CA SER A 56 5.40 -16.42 -15.02
C SER A 56 4.63 -17.55 -15.74
N SER A 57 3.38 -17.81 -15.35
CA SER A 57 2.49 -18.74 -16.05
C SER A 57 2.28 -18.33 -17.51
N PHE A 58 1.98 -17.04 -17.73
CA PHE A 58 1.82 -16.47 -19.06
C PHE A 58 3.11 -16.57 -19.90
N ILE A 59 4.27 -16.20 -19.34
CA ILE A 59 5.55 -16.30 -20.02
C ILE A 59 5.85 -17.75 -20.42
N CYS A 60 5.58 -18.70 -19.51
CA CYS A 60 5.77 -20.12 -19.77
C CYS A 60 4.97 -20.59 -21.00
N SER A 61 3.71 -20.14 -21.12
CA SER A 61 2.85 -20.47 -22.27
C SER A 61 3.39 -19.94 -23.61
N GLY A 62 4.05 -18.78 -23.60
CA GLY A 62 4.58 -18.12 -24.79
C GLY A 62 6.05 -18.44 -25.10
N LYS A 63 6.72 -19.18 -24.21
CA LYS A 63 8.18 -19.36 -24.20
C LYS A 63 8.73 -19.97 -25.49
N LEU A 64 7.97 -20.86 -26.13
CA LEU A 64 8.31 -21.50 -27.41
C LEU A 64 8.32 -20.52 -28.60
N SER A 65 7.62 -19.39 -28.49
CA SER A 65 7.51 -18.39 -29.56
C SER A 65 8.67 -17.39 -29.57
N TYR A 66 9.54 -17.39 -28.55
CA TYR A 66 10.65 -16.44 -28.45
C TYR A 66 11.92 -16.98 -29.10
N TYR A 67 12.50 -16.22 -30.03
CA TYR A 67 13.77 -16.56 -30.70
C TYR A 67 14.97 -16.64 -29.72
N ARG A 68 14.93 -15.88 -28.63
CA ARG A 68 15.96 -15.88 -27.58
C ARG A 68 15.35 -16.24 -26.23
N THR A 69 15.90 -17.26 -25.58
CA THR A 69 15.48 -17.71 -24.24
C THR A 69 15.57 -16.61 -23.17
N LYS A 70 16.52 -15.67 -23.32
CA LYS A 70 16.66 -14.50 -22.42
C LYS A 70 15.41 -13.61 -22.38
N ASN A 71 14.65 -13.55 -23.48
CA ASN A 71 13.49 -12.67 -23.59
C ASN A 71 12.22 -13.25 -22.95
N ALA A 72 12.27 -14.52 -22.51
CA ALA A 72 11.17 -15.23 -21.88
C ALA A 72 11.62 -15.87 -20.55
N ARG A 73 12.49 -15.16 -19.82
CA ARG A 73 12.88 -15.55 -18.47
C ARG A 73 11.71 -15.29 -17.52
N ASP A 74 11.59 -16.14 -16.50
CA ASP A 74 10.58 -15.98 -15.47
C ASP A 74 10.86 -14.71 -14.66
N THR A 75 9.80 -14.04 -14.21
CA THR A 75 9.88 -12.73 -13.57
C THR A 75 10.26 -12.86 -12.09
N ASN A 76 10.99 -11.88 -11.55
CA ASN A 76 11.31 -11.79 -10.13
C ASN A 76 10.58 -10.64 -9.42
N GLY A 77 10.47 -10.70 -8.08
CA GLY A 77 9.87 -9.65 -7.27
C GLY A 77 10.50 -8.28 -7.47
N ALA A 78 11.84 -8.21 -7.56
CA ALA A 78 12.54 -6.96 -7.85
C ALA A 78 12.16 -6.34 -9.21
N GLU A 79 11.86 -7.17 -10.21
CA GLU A 79 11.45 -6.69 -11.54
C GLU A 79 10.00 -6.15 -11.50
N ILE A 80 9.11 -6.83 -10.79
CA ILE A 80 7.73 -6.36 -10.57
C ILE A 80 7.72 -5.05 -9.77
N GLU A 81 8.50 -4.97 -8.69
CA GLU A 81 8.65 -3.75 -7.90
C GLU A 81 9.18 -2.59 -8.77
N ALA A 82 10.21 -2.84 -9.58
CA ALA A 82 10.77 -1.83 -10.47
C ALA A 82 9.75 -1.34 -11.51
N ILE A 83 8.91 -2.23 -12.06
CA ILE A 83 7.85 -1.85 -13.01
C ILE A 83 6.79 -0.98 -12.32
N LEU A 84 6.37 -1.34 -11.10
CA LEU A 84 5.38 -0.56 -10.35
C LEU A 84 5.93 0.83 -9.97
N ASP A 85 7.20 0.90 -9.56
CA ASP A 85 7.88 2.16 -9.26
C ASP A 85 8.08 3.03 -10.52
N LEU A 86 8.41 2.41 -11.66
CA LEU A 86 8.47 3.12 -12.94
C LEU A 86 7.11 3.68 -13.35
N HIS A 87 6.04 2.91 -13.16
CA HIS A 87 4.68 3.36 -13.44
C HIS A 87 4.27 4.53 -12.54
N TYR A 88 4.63 4.46 -11.25
CA TYR A 88 4.45 5.57 -10.32
C TYR A 88 5.18 6.83 -10.79
N LEU A 89 6.45 6.71 -11.19
CA LEU A 89 7.24 7.84 -11.73
C LEU A 89 6.61 8.40 -13.01
N ALA A 90 6.18 7.55 -13.94
CA ALA A 90 5.51 8.00 -15.17
C ALA A 90 4.24 8.81 -14.86
N GLY A 91 3.49 8.43 -13.82
CA GLY A 91 2.35 9.19 -13.31
C GLY A 91 2.75 10.55 -12.74
N VAL A 92 3.78 10.58 -11.89
CA VAL A 92 4.32 11.81 -11.28
C VAL A 92 4.82 12.81 -12.32
N TYR A 93 5.50 12.35 -13.36
CA TYR A 93 6.01 13.20 -14.44
C TYR A 93 4.99 13.46 -15.56
N HIS A 94 3.76 12.95 -15.43
CA HIS A 94 2.73 13.03 -16.46
C HIS A 94 3.18 12.50 -17.85
N ARG A 95 4.11 11.53 -17.85
CA ARG A 95 4.67 10.90 -19.06
C ARG A 95 4.04 9.54 -19.38
N ASN A 96 2.86 9.26 -18.83
CA ASN A 96 2.15 7.99 -19.02
C ASN A 96 1.65 7.71 -20.46
N ARG A 97 1.73 8.70 -21.36
CA ARG A 97 1.36 8.58 -22.78
C ARG A 97 2.55 8.63 -23.74
N VAL A 98 3.76 8.77 -23.21
CA VAL A 98 4.99 8.84 -24.01
C VAL A 98 5.32 7.41 -24.48
N ASN A 99 5.77 7.29 -25.72
CA ASN A 99 6.19 5.99 -26.25
C ASN A 99 7.35 5.43 -25.43
N LEU A 100 7.42 4.10 -25.32
CA LEU A 100 8.51 3.43 -24.59
C LEU A 100 9.90 3.75 -25.15
N GLU A 101 10.01 4.07 -26.44
CA GLU A 101 11.27 4.47 -27.08
C GLU A 101 11.71 5.91 -26.73
N GLU A 102 10.77 6.72 -26.22
CA GLU A 102 11.00 8.12 -25.80
C GLU A 102 11.04 8.27 -24.27
N LEU A 103 10.88 7.15 -23.55
CA LEU A 103 10.86 7.08 -22.08
C LEU A 103 12.26 7.22 -21.48
#